data_AF-A0A661RAR4-F1
#
_entry.id   AF-A0A661RAR4-F1
#
_cell.length_a   1.000
_cell.length_b   1.000
_cell.length_c   1.000
_cell.angle_alpha   90.00
_cell.angle_beta   90.00
_cell.angle_gamma   90.00
#
_symmetry.space_group_name_H-M   'P 1'
#
loop_
_entity.id
_entity.type
_entity.pdbx_description
1 polymer ?
#
loop_
_entity_poly.entity_id
_entity_poly.type
_entity_poly.pdbx_seq_one_letter_code
_entity_poly.pdbx_strand_id
1 'polypeptide(L)'
;MSLPPEVIGRIILARFLSISLKRYENEINKVESSGIFRALFPDIITFKVFPRARVPGDKEGFTHNTLARIEKDGETFSIQYRLSGFAGEYRLGREKLTRLIGRGNFAGFRRDEIDLLERKLRLISTRNRITHMTLLGIIEHQGAYLKSCDPLKLVPLSRMRISHWIKDQGYQSIDNSMISRVVNGTFIIMPDGKSMLLKDFFPSSREIC
;
A
#
# COMPACT_ATOMS: atom_id res chain seq x y z
N MET A 1 1.80 7.91 -33.80
CA MET A 1 2.49 8.69 -32.75
C MET A 1 2.52 7.86 -31.47
N SER A 2 3.70 7.68 -30.87
CA SER A 2 3.84 6.99 -29.57
C SER A 2 3.48 7.94 -28.42
N LEU A 3 2.86 7.42 -27.35
CA LEU A 3 2.53 8.22 -26.17
C LEU A 3 3.81 8.63 -25.40
N PRO A 4 3.83 9.81 -24.74
CA PRO A 4 4.94 10.20 -23.89
C PRO A 4 5.19 9.21 -22.75
N PRO A 5 6.45 8.96 -22.34
CA PRO A 5 6.80 8.02 -21.27
C PRO A 5 6.06 8.26 -19.94
N GLU A 6 5.82 9.52 -19.58
CA GLU A 6 5.09 9.88 -18.36
C GLU A 6 3.62 9.43 -18.39
N VAL A 7 2.98 9.57 -19.55
CA VAL A 7 1.59 9.13 -19.76
C VAL A 7 1.50 7.62 -19.64
N ILE A 8 2.45 6.90 -20.24
CA ILE A 8 2.56 5.44 -20.12
C ILE A 8 2.75 5.03 -18.66
N GLY A 9 3.64 5.70 -17.93
CA GLY A 9 3.86 5.46 -16.50
C GLY A 9 2.59 5.62 -15.66
N ARG A 10 1.83 6.70 -15.89
CA ARG A 10 0.53 6.93 -15.21
C ARG A 10 -0.49 5.85 -15.54
N ILE A 11 -0.57 5.41 -16.80
CA ILE A 11 -1.47 4.33 -17.22
C ILE A 11 -1.10 3.00 -16.54
N ILE A 12 0.19 2.66 -16.51
CA ILE A 12 0.68 1.43 -15.86
C ILE A 12 0.34 1.47 -14.36
N LEU A 13 0.64 2.58 -13.69
CA LEU A 13 0.33 2.74 -12.27
C LEU A 13 -1.18 2.67 -12.02
N ALA A 14 -2.00 3.37 -12.81
CA ALA A 14 -3.46 3.34 -12.67
C ALA A 14 -4.00 1.90 -12.79
N ARG A 15 -3.55 1.14 -13.79
CA ARG A 15 -3.93 -0.28 -13.95
C ARG A 15 -3.48 -1.12 -12.75
N PHE A 16 -2.28 -0.88 -12.24
CA PHE A 16 -1.73 -1.60 -11.08
C PHE A 16 -2.47 -1.28 -9.77
N LEU A 17 -2.91 -0.04 -9.56
CA LEU A 17 -3.72 0.33 -8.40
C LEU A 17 -5.10 -0.34 -8.43
N SER A 18 -5.66 -0.56 -9.62
CA SER A 18 -6.99 -1.15 -9.79
C SER A 18 -7.05 -2.69 -9.69
N ILE A 19 -5.91 -3.40 -9.62
CA ILE A 19 -5.98 -4.88 -9.51
C ILE A 19 -6.55 -5.27 -8.13
N SER A 20 -7.37 -6.33 -8.11
CA SER A 20 -7.94 -6.87 -6.86
C SER A 20 -6.87 -7.24 -5.84
N LEU A 21 -7.23 -7.24 -4.56
CA LEU A 21 -6.29 -7.56 -3.48
C LEU A 21 -5.65 -8.95 -3.65
N LYS A 22 -6.43 -9.95 -4.04
CA LYS A 22 -5.93 -11.31 -4.36
C LYS A 22 -4.91 -11.29 -5.48
N ARG A 23 -5.17 -10.55 -6.57
CA ARG A 23 -4.21 -10.43 -7.67
C ARG A 23 -2.96 -9.67 -7.24
N TYR A 24 -3.12 -8.65 -6.40
CA TYR A 24 -2.00 -7.89 -5.86
C TYR A 24 -1.08 -8.74 -4.98
N GLU A 25 -1.65 -9.52 -4.06
CA GLU A 25 -0.92 -10.51 -3.26
C GLU A 25 -0.11 -11.45 -4.15
N ASN A 26 -0.71 -11.95 -5.25
CA ASN A 26 0.02 -12.80 -6.19
C ASN A 26 1.19 -12.07 -6.88
N GLU A 27 1.06 -10.80 -7.21
CA GLU A 27 2.16 -10.03 -7.81
C GLU A 27 3.31 -9.82 -6.81
N ILE A 28 3.00 -9.57 -5.53
CA ILE A 28 4.00 -9.52 -4.46
C ILE A 28 4.70 -10.87 -4.32
N ASN A 29 3.92 -11.96 -4.16
CA ASN A 29 4.46 -13.31 -3.98
C ASN A 29 5.38 -13.71 -5.14
N LYS A 30 5.00 -13.42 -6.39
CA LYS A 30 5.82 -13.68 -7.59
C LYS A 30 7.16 -12.94 -7.55
N VAL A 31 7.17 -11.71 -7.07
CA VAL A 31 8.39 -10.90 -6.93
C VAL A 31 9.26 -11.48 -5.82
N GLU A 32 8.70 -11.70 -4.64
CA GLU A 32 9.41 -12.21 -3.46
C GLU A 32 9.93 -13.64 -3.63
N SER A 33 9.24 -14.47 -4.43
CA SER A 33 9.68 -15.83 -4.74
C SER A 33 10.70 -15.90 -5.86
N SER A 34 10.98 -14.80 -6.58
CA SER A 34 11.92 -14.81 -7.69
C SER A 34 13.36 -14.99 -7.23
N GLY A 35 14.16 -15.74 -8.00
CA GLY A 35 15.57 -15.98 -7.68
C GLY A 35 16.37 -14.69 -7.56
N ILE A 36 16.11 -13.72 -8.44
CA ILE A 36 16.76 -12.41 -8.40
C ILE A 36 16.39 -11.63 -7.14
N PHE A 37 15.13 -11.63 -6.70
CA PHE A 37 14.76 -10.95 -5.46
C PHE A 37 15.47 -11.59 -4.25
N ARG A 38 15.42 -12.92 -4.15
CA ARG A 38 16.06 -13.66 -3.05
C ARG A 38 17.58 -13.47 -3.00
N ALA A 39 18.22 -13.33 -4.16
CA ALA A 39 19.66 -13.07 -4.24
C ALA A 39 20.04 -11.65 -3.79
N LEU A 40 19.12 -10.68 -3.88
CA LEU A 40 19.39 -9.28 -3.55
C LEU A 40 18.82 -8.83 -2.21
N PHE A 41 17.85 -9.55 -1.66
CA PHE A 41 17.23 -9.28 -0.37
C PHE A 41 17.92 -10.10 0.74
N PRO A 42 18.24 -9.54 1.92
CA PRO A 42 17.92 -8.18 2.39
C PRO A 42 19.04 -7.14 2.15
N ASP A 43 20.17 -7.52 1.55
CA ASP A 43 21.39 -6.70 1.59
C ASP A 43 21.38 -5.50 0.63
N ILE A 44 20.88 -5.70 -0.60
CA ILE A 44 20.73 -4.68 -1.64
C ILE A 44 19.29 -4.17 -1.68
N ILE A 45 18.34 -5.08 -1.69
CA ILE A 45 16.91 -4.76 -1.57
C ILE A 45 16.58 -4.79 -0.08
N THR A 46 16.17 -3.65 0.44
CA THR A 46 15.69 -3.53 1.82
C THR A 46 14.18 -3.32 1.82
N PHE A 47 13.51 -3.77 2.88
CA PHE A 47 12.10 -3.50 3.12
C PHE A 47 11.94 -2.58 4.32
N LYS A 48 11.34 -1.39 4.11
CA LYS A 48 11.07 -0.43 5.18
C LYS A 48 9.58 -0.48 5.54
N VAL A 49 9.29 -0.97 6.74
CA VAL A 49 7.93 -0.96 7.31
C VAL A 49 7.47 0.48 7.55
N PHE A 50 6.19 0.77 7.29
CA PHE A 50 5.62 2.07 7.53
C PHE A 50 5.43 2.37 9.03
N PRO A 51 5.43 3.65 9.44
CA PRO A 51 5.02 4.02 10.79
C PRO A 51 3.62 3.49 11.12
N ARG A 52 3.39 3.06 12.35
CA ARG A 52 2.10 2.50 12.82
C ARG A 52 1.62 1.24 12.09
N ALA A 53 2.41 0.69 11.16
CA ALA A 53 2.13 -0.59 10.54
C ALA A 53 2.67 -1.72 11.42
N ARG A 54 1.84 -2.74 11.64
CA ARG A 54 2.23 -3.99 12.28
C ARG A 54 2.21 -5.10 11.23
N VAL A 55 3.24 -5.94 11.29
CA VAL A 55 3.36 -7.13 10.45
C VAL A 55 2.84 -8.31 11.28
N PRO A 56 2.02 -9.19 10.71
CA PRO A 56 1.47 -10.32 11.46
C PRO A 56 2.55 -11.35 11.76
N GLY A 57 2.45 -12.00 12.92
CA GLY A 57 3.17 -13.26 13.20
C GLY A 57 2.47 -14.46 12.55
N ASP A 58 1.15 -14.39 12.38
CA ASP A 58 0.25 -15.40 11.83
C ASP A 58 -0.90 -14.77 11.02
N LYS A 59 -1.45 -15.50 10.04
CA LYS A 59 -2.57 -15.01 9.20
C LYS A 59 -3.95 -15.18 9.86
N GLU A 60 -3.99 -15.47 11.16
CA GLU A 60 -5.23 -15.83 11.85
C GLU A 60 -6.24 -14.66 11.85
N GLY A 61 -7.50 -14.99 11.54
CA GLY A 61 -8.61 -14.03 11.57
C GLY A 61 -8.75 -13.12 10.35
N PHE A 62 -8.00 -13.34 9.26
CA PHE A 62 -8.14 -12.59 8.01
C PHE A 62 -8.79 -13.41 6.88
N THR A 63 -9.82 -12.85 6.23
CA THR A 63 -10.34 -13.40 4.96
C THR A 63 -9.50 -12.95 3.76
N HIS A 64 -9.56 -13.67 2.63
CA HIS A 64 -8.72 -13.39 1.45
C HIS A 64 -8.87 -11.98 0.84
N ASN A 65 -10.01 -11.31 1.05
CA ASN A 65 -10.26 -9.95 0.56
C ASN A 65 -10.02 -8.86 1.61
N THR A 66 -9.52 -9.23 2.79
CA THR A 66 -9.18 -8.29 3.85
C THR A 66 -7.72 -7.86 3.72
N LEU A 67 -7.49 -6.55 3.69
CA LEU A 67 -6.15 -5.96 3.60
C LEU A 67 -5.45 -5.92 4.96
N ALA A 68 -6.15 -5.41 5.96
CA ALA A 68 -5.59 -5.08 7.26
C ALA A 68 -6.69 -5.00 8.32
N ARG A 69 -6.27 -5.00 9.58
CA ARG A 69 -7.07 -4.72 10.77
C ARG A 69 -6.61 -3.38 11.36
N ILE A 70 -7.55 -2.53 11.74
CA ILE A 70 -7.27 -1.34 12.54
C ILE A 70 -7.41 -1.73 14.02
N GLU A 71 -6.34 -1.58 14.78
CA GLU A 71 -6.29 -1.92 16.20
C GLU A 71 -6.10 -0.67 17.04
N LYS A 72 -6.77 -0.60 18.19
CA LYS A 72 -6.51 0.46 19.18
C LYS A 72 -5.09 0.32 19.71
N ASP A 73 -4.37 1.43 19.80
CA ASP A 73 -3.00 1.51 20.30
C ASP A 73 -2.89 2.75 21.19
N GLY A 74 -3.24 2.58 22.48
CA GLY A 74 -3.46 3.69 23.40
C GLY A 74 -4.55 4.65 22.90
N GLU A 75 -4.21 5.94 22.79
CA GLU A 75 -5.12 6.99 22.29
C GLU A 75 -5.26 7.05 20.77
N THR A 76 -4.46 6.26 20.06
CA THR A 76 -4.38 6.21 18.60
C THR A 76 -4.70 4.80 18.09
N PHE A 77 -4.38 4.54 16.83
CA PHE A 77 -4.58 3.25 16.19
C PHE A 77 -3.31 2.79 15.46
N SER A 78 -3.13 1.48 15.40
CA SER A 78 -2.16 0.82 14.54
C SER A 78 -2.86 0.06 13.41
N ILE A 79 -2.14 -0.23 12.34
CA ILE A 79 -2.64 -0.95 11.17
C ILE A 79 -1.91 -2.29 11.10
N GLN A 80 -2.57 -3.37 11.50
CA GLN A 80 -2.05 -4.72 11.34
C GLN A 80 -2.39 -5.23 9.93
N TYR A 81 -1.40 -5.32 9.06
CA TYR A 81 -1.61 -5.83 7.71
C TYR A 81 -1.76 -7.35 7.70
N ARG A 82 -2.50 -7.90 6.74
CA ARG A 82 -2.60 -9.36 6.55
C ARG A 82 -1.29 -10.00 6.08
N LEU A 83 -0.46 -9.24 5.35
CA LEU A 83 0.81 -9.70 4.80
C LEU A 83 1.89 -8.64 5.02
N SER A 84 3.11 -9.10 5.33
CA SER A 84 4.29 -8.25 5.46
C SER A 84 4.52 -7.38 4.23
N GLY A 85 4.37 -7.96 3.03
CA GLY A 85 4.55 -7.26 1.76
C GLY A 85 3.58 -6.08 1.52
N PHE A 86 2.52 -5.92 2.31
CA PHE A 86 1.64 -4.73 2.26
C PHE A 86 2.08 -3.60 3.19
N ALA A 87 2.89 -3.91 4.21
CA ALA A 87 3.14 -3.05 5.37
C ALA A 87 4.29 -2.05 5.18
N GLY A 88 4.83 -1.92 3.97
CA GLY A 88 6.05 -1.14 3.76
C GLY A 88 6.45 -0.97 2.30
N GLU A 89 7.69 -0.55 2.10
CA GLU A 89 8.26 -0.28 0.79
C GLU A 89 9.59 -0.97 0.58
N TYR A 90 9.75 -1.46 -0.63
CA TYR A 90 11.01 -1.91 -1.16
C TYR A 90 11.89 -0.73 -1.57
N ARG A 91 13.17 -0.80 -1.19
CA ARG A 91 14.21 0.15 -1.60
C ARG A 91 15.38 -0.64 -2.18
N LEU A 92 15.76 -0.28 -3.40
CA LEU A 92 16.93 -0.86 -4.08
C LEU A 92 18.16 0.03 -3.81
N GLY A 93 19.15 -0.52 -3.12
CA GLY A 93 20.44 0.12 -2.90
C GLY A 93 21.28 0.20 -4.17
N ARG A 94 21.01 1.20 -5.03
CA ARG A 94 21.70 1.45 -6.31
C ARG A 94 23.22 1.36 -6.21
N GLU A 95 23.80 2.03 -5.22
CA GLU A 95 25.24 2.05 -5.04
C GLU A 95 25.82 0.69 -4.68
N LYS A 96 25.13 -0.08 -3.83
CA LYS A 96 25.53 -1.44 -3.48
C LYS A 96 25.43 -2.36 -4.69
N LEU A 97 24.36 -2.20 -5.48
CA LEU A 97 24.15 -2.93 -6.71
C LEU A 97 25.25 -2.64 -7.74
N THR A 98 25.58 -1.37 -7.98
CA THR A 98 26.67 -0.97 -8.90
C THR A 98 28.01 -1.54 -8.45
N ARG A 99 28.30 -1.50 -7.13
CA ARG A 99 29.52 -2.11 -6.57
C ARG A 99 29.58 -3.62 -6.77
N LEU A 100 28.45 -4.32 -6.63
CA LEU A 100 28.38 -5.76 -6.85
C LEU A 100 28.56 -6.15 -8.32
N ILE A 101 27.93 -5.39 -9.23
CA ILE A 101 28.11 -5.56 -10.68
C ILE A 101 29.57 -5.29 -11.07
N GLY A 102 30.16 -4.20 -10.58
CA GLY A 102 31.54 -3.81 -10.89
C GLY A 102 32.62 -4.75 -10.36
N ARG A 103 32.32 -5.58 -9.35
CA ARG A 103 33.25 -6.58 -8.78
C ARG A 103 33.26 -7.91 -9.54
N GLY A 104 32.48 -8.07 -10.62
CA GLY A 104 32.35 -9.34 -11.33
C GLY A 104 31.61 -10.44 -10.54
N ASN A 105 31.19 -10.16 -9.30
CA ASN A 105 30.48 -11.08 -8.41
C ASN A 105 28.99 -11.24 -8.77
N PHE A 106 28.56 -10.76 -9.94
CA PHE A 106 27.17 -10.80 -10.39
C PHE A 106 27.03 -11.49 -11.74
N ALA A 107 27.57 -12.71 -11.85
CA ALA A 107 27.58 -13.50 -13.09
C ALA A 107 26.22 -14.18 -13.43
N GLY A 108 25.16 -13.92 -12.66
CA GLY A 108 23.92 -14.72 -12.72
C GLY A 108 22.68 -14.05 -13.32
N PHE A 109 22.57 -12.71 -13.35
CA PHE A 109 21.36 -12.02 -13.81
C PHE A 109 21.67 -10.89 -14.79
N ARG A 110 20.82 -10.75 -15.80
CA ARG A 110 20.95 -9.72 -16.82
C ARG A 110 20.43 -8.37 -16.30
N ARG A 111 20.94 -7.28 -16.89
CA ARG A 111 20.55 -5.91 -16.51
C ARG A 111 19.06 -5.64 -16.69
N ASP A 112 18.44 -6.20 -17.74
CA ASP A 112 17.01 -6.10 -18.00
C ASP A 112 16.16 -6.78 -16.91
N GLU A 113 16.65 -7.87 -16.32
CA GLU A 113 15.96 -8.56 -15.21
C GLU A 113 15.95 -7.68 -13.94
N ILE A 114 17.07 -7.03 -13.65
CA ILE A 114 17.20 -6.07 -12.54
C ILE A 114 16.26 -4.88 -12.76
N ASP A 115 16.27 -4.30 -13.96
CA ASP A 115 15.43 -3.15 -14.30
C ASP A 115 13.94 -3.50 -14.21
N LEU A 116 13.56 -4.71 -14.65
CA LEU A 116 12.20 -5.22 -14.53
C LEU A 116 11.81 -5.42 -13.07
N LEU A 117 12.67 -6.04 -12.25
CA LEU A 117 12.46 -6.21 -10.82
C LEU A 117 12.24 -4.85 -10.15
N GLU A 118 13.10 -3.88 -10.42
CA GLU A 118 13.00 -2.55 -9.83
C GLU A 118 11.69 -1.84 -10.20
N ARG A 119 11.25 -1.96 -11.46
CA ARG A 119 9.94 -1.41 -11.87
C ARG A 119 8.80 -2.04 -11.09
N LYS A 120 8.81 -3.37 -10.90
CA LYS A 120 7.79 -4.08 -10.10
C LYS A 120 7.82 -3.64 -8.63
N LEU A 121 9.01 -3.58 -8.02
CA LEU A 121 9.18 -3.12 -6.64
C LEU A 121 8.65 -1.69 -6.45
N ARG A 122 8.91 -0.79 -7.40
CA ARG A 122 8.36 0.58 -7.37
C ARG A 122 6.84 0.59 -7.43
N LEU A 123 6.22 -0.19 -8.32
CA LEU A 123 4.76 -0.28 -8.40
C LEU A 123 4.13 -0.80 -7.11
N ILE A 124 4.72 -1.85 -6.51
CA ILE A 124 4.31 -2.40 -5.21
C ILE A 124 4.45 -1.32 -4.12
N SER A 125 5.62 -0.72 -3.98
CA SER A 125 5.89 0.33 -2.99
C SER A 125 4.93 1.53 -3.13
N THR A 126 4.66 1.98 -4.35
CA THR A 126 3.71 3.07 -4.60
C THR A 126 2.29 2.69 -4.19
N ARG A 127 1.81 1.50 -4.55
CA ARG A 127 0.49 1.04 -4.11
C ARG A 127 0.41 0.92 -2.58
N ASN A 128 1.43 0.34 -1.95
CA ASN A 128 1.53 0.22 -0.50
C ASN A 128 1.47 1.59 0.17
N ARG A 129 2.25 2.56 -0.30
CA ARG A 129 2.27 3.92 0.23
C ARG A 129 0.91 4.58 0.13
N ILE A 130 0.28 4.56 -1.06
CA ILE A 130 -1.02 5.19 -1.29
C ILE A 130 -2.07 4.56 -0.37
N THR A 131 -2.07 3.23 -0.27
CA THR A 131 -2.99 2.49 0.59
C THR A 131 -2.78 2.83 2.06
N HIS A 132 -1.54 2.82 2.53
CA HIS A 132 -1.21 3.15 3.91
C HIS A 132 -1.57 4.60 4.29
N MET A 133 -1.23 5.56 3.43
CA MET A 133 -1.58 6.96 3.66
C MET A 133 -3.10 7.18 3.62
N THR A 134 -3.82 6.44 2.78
CA THR A 134 -5.30 6.46 2.77
C THR A 134 -5.86 5.95 4.10
N LEU A 135 -5.34 4.84 4.63
CA LEU A 135 -5.74 4.32 5.94
C LEU A 135 -5.43 5.29 7.08
N LEU A 136 -4.26 5.91 7.08
CA LEU A 136 -3.92 6.94 8.07
C LEU A 136 -4.87 8.14 7.99
N GLY A 137 -5.19 8.61 6.79
CA GLY A 137 -6.15 9.70 6.59
C GLY A 137 -7.55 9.34 7.08
N ILE A 138 -8.01 8.10 6.86
CA ILE A 138 -9.26 7.57 7.43
C ILE A 138 -9.19 7.57 8.95
N ILE A 139 -8.10 7.07 9.54
CA ILE A 139 -7.95 7.03 10.99
C ILE A 139 -8.02 8.43 11.60
N GLU A 140 -7.35 9.39 10.96
CA GLU A 140 -7.33 10.79 11.39
C GLU A 140 -8.74 11.41 11.37
N HIS A 141 -9.49 11.18 10.30
CA HIS A 141 -10.76 11.88 10.07
C HIS A 141 -11.97 11.15 10.67
N GLN A 142 -11.92 9.82 10.75
CA GLN A 142 -12.99 8.97 11.29
C GLN A 142 -12.66 8.46 12.69
N GLY A 143 -11.75 9.11 13.41
CA GLY A 143 -11.26 8.65 14.71
C GLY A 143 -12.37 8.42 15.76
N ALA A 144 -13.36 9.32 15.85
CA ALA A 144 -14.48 9.18 16.78
C ALA A 144 -15.34 7.94 16.47
N TYR A 145 -15.61 7.69 15.19
CA TYR A 145 -16.27 6.47 14.72
C TYR A 145 -15.44 5.23 15.04
N LEU A 146 -14.14 5.22 14.73
CA LEU A 146 -13.26 4.08 14.99
C LEU A 146 -13.13 3.77 16.50
N LYS A 147 -13.18 4.80 17.36
CA LYS A 147 -13.09 4.61 18.83
C LYS A 147 -14.35 3.97 19.41
N SER A 148 -15.52 4.40 18.95
CA SER A 148 -16.83 4.03 19.50
C SER A 148 -17.54 2.90 18.74
N CYS A 149 -17.20 2.71 17.47
CA CYS A 149 -17.95 1.90 16.50
C CYS A 149 -19.43 2.32 16.34
N ASP A 150 -19.79 3.54 16.77
CA ASP A 150 -21.13 4.11 16.66
C ASP A 150 -21.30 4.79 15.29
N PRO A 151 -22.19 4.29 14.41
CA PRO A 151 -22.43 4.88 13.09
C PRO A 151 -22.78 6.38 13.12
N LEU A 152 -23.35 6.89 14.22
CA LEU A 152 -23.67 8.32 14.39
C LEU A 152 -22.43 9.20 14.56
N LYS A 153 -21.26 8.60 14.80
CA LYS A 153 -19.96 9.30 14.90
C LYS A 153 -19.20 9.32 13.58
N LEU A 154 -19.72 8.69 12.53
CA LEU A 154 -19.14 8.74 11.20
C LEU A 154 -19.36 10.14 10.59
N VAL A 155 -18.30 10.76 10.06
CA VAL A 155 -18.37 12.12 9.52
C VAL A 155 -18.23 12.15 8.00
N PRO A 156 -18.76 13.17 7.30
CA PRO A 156 -18.61 13.27 5.85
C PRO A 156 -17.14 13.38 5.46
N LEU A 157 -16.70 12.51 4.55
CA LEU A 157 -15.30 12.44 4.14
C LEU A 157 -15.20 12.17 2.64
N SER A 158 -14.69 13.15 1.90
CA SER A 158 -14.45 12.97 0.46
C SER A 158 -13.04 12.41 0.19
N ARG A 159 -12.90 11.65 -0.90
CA ARG A 159 -11.59 11.20 -1.39
C ARG A 159 -10.67 12.38 -1.76
N MET A 160 -11.26 13.51 -2.17
CA MET A 160 -10.52 14.74 -2.44
C MET A 160 -9.91 15.33 -1.16
N ARG A 161 -10.66 15.32 -0.05
CA ARG A 161 -10.17 15.75 1.26
C ARG A 161 -8.98 14.89 1.71
N ILE A 162 -9.08 13.56 1.57
CA ILE A 162 -7.94 12.68 1.86
C ILE A 162 -6.77 12.95 0.90
N SER A 163 -7.02 13.19 -0.39
CA SER A 163 -5.94 13.54 -1.32
C SER A 163 -5.19 14.81 -0.90
N HIS A 164 -5.89 15.85 -0.43
CA HIS A 164 -5.25 17.06 0.09
C HIS A 164 -4.48 16.77 1.37
N TRP A 165 -5.08 16.07 2.33
CA TRP A 165 -4.40 15.66 3.56
C TRP A 165 -3.11 14.88 3.27
N ILE A 166 -3.10 13.93 2.34
CA ILE A 166 -1.89 13.18 1.95
C ILE A 166 -0.82 14.09 1.33
N LYS A 167 -1.22 15.12 0.55
CA LYS A 167 -0.27 16.12 0.02
C LYS A 167 0.35 16.95 1.13
N ASP A 168 -0.43 17.32 2.14
CA ASP A 168 0.03 18.07 3.31
C ASP A 168 1.03 17.24 4.15
N GLN A 169 0.92 15.90 4.11
CA GLN A 169 1.91 14.98 4.68
C GLN A 169 3.18 14.82 3.80
N GLY A 170 3.31 15.57 2.70
CA GLY A 170 4.50 15.62 1.85
C GLY A 170 4.48 14.69 0.62
N TYR A 171 3.37 13.99 0.33
CA TYR A 171 3.27 13.11 -0.83
C TYR A 171 2.46 13.76 -1.97
N GLN A 172 3.15 14.56 -2.79
CA GLN A 172 2.53 15.46 -3.78
C GLN A 172 1.89 14.76 -4.99
N SER A 173 2.39 13.59 -5.39
CA SER A 173 1.98 12.88 -6.61
C SER A 173 0.69 12.06 -6.46
N ILE A 174 -0.22 12.45 -5.55
CA ILE A 174 -1.50 11.78 -5.27
C ILE A 174 -2.68 12.56 -5.85
N ASP A 175 -3.71 11.83 -6.27
CA ASP A 175 -5.01 12.38 -6.64
C ASP A 175 -6.17 11.50 -6.15
N ASN A 176 -7.39 12.03 -6.26
CA ASN A 176 -8.61 11.34 -5.82
C ASN A 176 -8.86 10.01 -6.56
N SER A 177 -8.35 9.86 -7.79
CA SER A 177 -8.55 8.70 -8.64
C SER A 177 -7.65 7.57 -8.19
N MET A 178 -6.43 7.87 -7.74
CA MET A 178 -5.54 6.89 -7.09
C MET A 178 -6.16 6.34 -5.81
N ILE A 179 -6.73 7.20 -4.97
CA ILE A 179 -7.45 6.78 -3.74
C ILE A 179 -8.65 5.91 -4.10
N SER A 180 -9.48 6.35 -5.05
CA SER A 180 -10.64 5.58 -5.52
C SER A 180 -10.25 4.16 -5.95
N ARG A 181 -9.17 4.01 -6.72
CA ARG A 181 -8.70 2.70 -7.19
C ARG A 181 -8.29 1.77 -6.05
N VAL A 182 -7.65 2.26 -4.98
CA VAL A 182 -7.20 1.39 -3.88
C VAL A 182 -8.31 1.04 -2.88
N VAL A 183 -9.32 1.91 -2.71
CA VAL A 183 -10.42 1.67 -1.76
C VAL A 183 -11.50 0.75 -2.32
N ASN A 184 -11.65 0.69 -3.63
CA ASN A 184 -12.70 -0.11 -4.27
C ASN A 184 -12.43 -1.61 -4.11
N GLY A 185 -13.38 -2.34 -3.49
CA GLY A 185 -13.31 -3.79 -3.34
C GLY A 185 -12.31 -4.29 -2.29
N THR A 186 -11.78 -3.40 -1.45
CA THR A 186 -10.85 -3.73 -0.37
C THR A 186 -11.58 -3.68 0.97
N PHE A 187 -11.49 -4.77 1.76
CA PHE A 187 -12.03 -4.80 3.12
C PHE A 187 -10.94 -4.50 4.16
N ILE A 188 -11.36 -3.95 5.28
CA ILE A 188 -10.58 -3.88 6.51
C ILE A 188 -11.39 -4.44 7.68
N ILE A 189 -10.69 -4.96 8.68
CA ILE A 189 -11.30 -5.32 9.96
C ILE A 189 -11.23 -4.09 10.88
N MET A 190 -12.38 -3.75 11.44
CA MET A 190 -12.58 -2.64 12.37
C MET A 190 -12.14 -3.01 13.79
N PRO A 191 -11.99 -2.02 14.69
CA PRO A 191 -11.65 -2.28 16.09
C PRO A 191 -12.64 -3.19 16.84
N ASP A 192 -13.89 -3.30 16.39
CA ASP A 192 -14.90 -4.23 16.92
C ASP A 192 -14.85 -5.64 16.29
N GLY A 193 -13.86 -5.90 15.42
CA GLY A 193 -13.67 -7.16 14.73
C GLY A 193 -14.52 -7.34 13.47
N LYS A 194 -15.44 -6.42 13.15
CA LYS A 194 -16.27 -6.52 11.94
C LYS A 194 -15.51 -6.08 10.69
N SER A 195 -15.89 -6.65 9.55
CA SER A 195 -15.32 -6.24 8.25
C SER A 195 -16.12 -5.10 7.64
N MET A 196 -15.42 -4.10 7.11
CA MET A 196 -15.99 -2.94 6.41
C MET A 196 -15.25 -2.69 5.10
N LEU A 197 -15.94 -2.25 4.04
CA LEU A 197 -15.25 -1.85 2.81
C LEU A 197 -14.57 -0.50 3.03
N LEU A 198 -13.36 -0.34 2.49
CA LEU A 198 -12.65 0.93 2.57
C LEU A 198 -13.43 2.10 1.96
N LYS A 199 -14.23 1.84 0.94
CA LYS A 199 -15.05 2.89 0.32
C LYS A 199 -16.12 3.46 1.27
N ASP A 200 -16.53 2.70 2.30
CA ASP A 200 -17.63 3.07 3.19
C ASP A 200 -17.18 4.07 4.28
N PHE A 201 -15.88 4.33 4.42
CA PHE A 201 -15.35 5.43 5.25
C PHE A 201 -15.48 6.81 4.58
N PHE A 202 -16.05 6.86 3.38
CA PHE A 202 -16.21 8.08 2.60
C PHE A 202 -17.68 8.43 2.36
N PRO A 203 -18.51 8.52 3.42
CA PRO A 203 -19.90 8.90 3.25
C PRO A 203 -19.99 10.35 2.77
N SER A 204 -20.98 10.60 1.93
CA SER A 204 -21.45 11.93 1.60
C SER A 204 -22.30 12.50 2.74
N SER A 205 -22.40 13.82 2.84
CA SER A 205 -23.28 14.45 3.82
C SER A 205 -24.74 14.00 3.70
N ARG A 206 -25.21 13.59 2.51
CA ARG A 206 -26.58 13.12 2.30
C ARG A 206 -26.84 11.70 2.85
N GLU A 207 -25.79 10.92 3.07
CA GLU A 207 -25.92 9.54 3.56
C GLU A 207 -25.94 9.45 5.09
N ILE A 208 -25.50 10.51 5.79
CA ILE A 208 -25.31 10.50 7.24
C ILE A 208 -25.85 11.76 7.95
N CYS A 209 -26.48 12.68 7.22
CA CYS A 209 -27.23 13.82 7.78
C CYS A 209 -28.72 13.68 7.49
#